data_AF-A0A336N3F6-F1
#
_entry.id   AF-A0A336N3F6-F1
#
_cell.length_a   1.000
_cell.length_b   1.000
_cell.length_c   1.000
_cell.angle_alpha   90.00
_cell.angle_beta   90.00
_cell.angle_gamma   90.00
#
_symmetry.space_group_name_H-M   'P 1'
#
loop_
_entity.id
_entity.type
_entity.pdbx_description
1 polymer ?
#
loop_
_entity_poly.entity_id
_entity_poly.type
_entity_poly.pdbx_seq_one_letter_code
_entity_poly.pdbx_strand_id
1 'polypeptide(L)'
;MIRAMMAYVWPKDDQPVRKRVMISLGLLAGGKILNVCVPFLFKGAIDHLNVLTTNSVPETALTVTTAMLLGYGIARAGAAGFNELRSAVFAKVAQHSIRKIAKNVFLHLHKLDLQFHLGRQTGALSKTIDRGSRGINFVLAAMVFNVVPTAFELGL
;
A
#
# COMPACT_ATOMS: atom_id res chain seq x y z
N MET A 1 3.94 20.98 -7.71
CA MET A 1 3.24 20.38 -6.55
C MET A 1 3.70 18.97 -6.21
N ILE A 2 3.77 18.04 -7.17
CA ILE A 2 4.14 16.63 -6.93
C ILE A 2 5.50 16.46 -6.24
N ARG A 3 6.53 17.22 -6.67
CA ARG A 3 7.88 17.17 -6.07
C ARG A 3 7.93 17.59 -4.60
N ALA A 4 7.07 18.53 -4.19
CA ALA A 4 6.98 19.00 -2.79
C ALA A 4 6.25 18.00 -1.89
N MET A 5 5.21 17.32 -2.42
CA MET A 5 4.53 16.23 -1.72
C MET A 5 5.43 15.00 -1.56
N MET A 6 6.26 14.71 -2.58
CA MET A 6 7.23 13.62 -2.57
C MET A 6 8.29 13.78 -1.45
N ALA A 7 8.73 15.01 -1.20
CA ALA A 7 9.63 15.36 -0.10
C ALA A 7 9.00 15.15 1.30
N TYR A 8 7.67 15.13 1.38
CA TYR A 8 6.94 14.85 2.62
C TYR A 8 6.81 13.34 2.91
N VAL A 9 6.76 12.49 1.87
CA VAL A 9 6.78 11.01 1.99
C VAL A 9 8.17 10.49 2.32
N TRP A 10 9.16 11.12 1.70
CA TRP A 10 10.56 10.80 1.87
C TRP A 10 11.27 11.96 2.58
N PRO A 11 10.95 12.21 3.86
CA PRO A 11 11.69 13.19 4.64
C PRO A 11 13.12 12.68 4.78
N LYS A 12 14.06 13.39 4.16
CA LYS A 12 15.51 13.08 4.24
C LYS A 12 16.01 13.05 5.70
N ASP A 13 15.34 13.78 6.59
CA ASP A 13 15.71 13.93 8.00
C ASP A 13 15.09 12.89 8.94
N ASP A 14 14.10 12.09 8.52
CA ASP A 14 13.33 11.21 9.41
C ASP A 14 13.59 9.71 9.11
N GLN A 15 14.72 9.20 9.61
CA GLN A 15 15.14 7.80 9.46
C GLN A 15 14.06 6.73 9.77
N PRO A 16 13.24 6.85 10.84
CA PRO A 16 12.22 5.84 11.12
C PRO A 16 11.10 5.81 10.08
N VAL A 17 10.75 6.95 9.49
CA VAL A 17 9.75 7.03 8.41
C VAL A 17 10.29 6.36 7.15
N ARG A 18 11.54 6.64 6.78
CA ARG A 18 12.20 6.03 5.63
C ARG A 18 12.27 4.50 5.74
N LYS A 19 12.64 3.96 6.91
CA LYS A 19 12.65 2.50 7.14
C LYS A 19 11.26 1.88 6.96
N ARG A 20 10.20 2.53 7.46
CA ARG A 20 8.82 2.05 7.31
C ARG A 20 8.34 2.11 5.86
N VAL A 21 8.71 3.15 5.11
CA VAL A 21 8.43 3.23 3.67
C VAL A 21 9.14 2.11 2.91
N MET A 22 10.40 1.83 3.22
CA MET A 22 11.13 0.70 2.63
C MET A 22 10.50 -0.65 2.96
N ILE A 23 10.07 -0.87 4.21
CA ILE A 23 9.34 -2.09 4.61
C ILE A 23 8.01 -2.21 3.83
N SER A 24 7.27 -1.11 3.70
CA SER A 24 6.01 -1.07 2.94
C SER A 24 6.24 -1.39 1.45
N LEU A 25 7.31 -0.86 0.84
CA LEU A 25 7.71 -1.20 -0.52
C LEU A 25 8.15 -2.67 -0.66
N GLY A 26 8.83 -3.22 0.34
CA GLY A 26 9.18 -4.64 0.37
C GLY A 26 7.94 -5.55 0.47
N LEU A 27 6.99 -5.21 1.33
CA LEU A 27 5.70 -5.91 1.45
C LEU A 27 4.88 -5.82 0.15
N LEU A 28 4.91 -4.66 -0.52
CA LEU A 28 4.30 -4.49 -1.83
C LEU A 28 4.92 -5.44 -2.85
N ALA A 29 6.24 -5.45 -2.97
CA ALA A 29 6.95 -6.31 -3.91
C ALA A 29 6.67 -7.80 -3.63
N GLY A 30 6.71 -8.22 -2.37
CA GLY A 30 6.37 -9.59 -1.96
C GLY A 30 4.93 -9.98 -2.30
N GLY A 31 3.96 -9.10 -2.01
CA GLY A 31 2.56 -9.31 -2.36
C GLY A 31 2.33 -9.40 -3.87
N LYS A 32 3.03 -8.58 -4.66
CA LYS A 32 2.96 -8.63 -6.13
C LYS A 32 3.57 -9.91 -6.70
N ILE A 33 4.73 -10.34 -6.20
CA ILE A 33 5.36 -11.61 -6.60
C ILE A 33 4.39 -12.78 -6.33
N LEU A 34 3.77 -12.81 -5.15
CA LEU A 34 2.77 -13.84 -4.83
C LEU A 34 1.57 -13.79 -5.78
N ASN A 35 1.04 -12.59 -6.10
CA ASN A 35 -0.04 -12.44 -7.07
C ASN A 35 0.33 -12.97 -8.46
N VAL A 36 1.58 -12.78 -8.90
CA VAL A 36 2.07 -13.34 -10.17
C VAL A 36 2.21 -14.87 -10.09
N CYS A 37 2.63 -15.42 -8.94
CA CYS A 37 2.77 -16.87 -8.75
C CYS A 37 1.41 -17.61 -8.68
N VAL A 38 0.34 -16.95 -8.24
CA VAL A 38 -0.99 -17.57 -8.05
C VAL A 38 -1.52 -18.23 -9.34
N PRO A 39 -1.53 -17.56 -10.52
CA PRO A 39 -1.89 -18.20 -11.80
C PRO A 39 -1.02 -19.39 -12.18
N PHE A 40 0.29 -19.36 -11.91
CA PHE A 40 1.19 -20.48 -12.23
C PHE A 40 0.90 -21.72 -11.38
N LEU A 41 0.63 -21.54 -10.09
CA LEU A 41 0.22 -22.63 -9.20
C LEU A 41 -1.11 -23.24 -9.64
N PHE A 42 -2.07 -22.41 -10.05
CA PHE A 42 -3.36 -22.88 -10.54
C PHE A 42 -3.24 -23.61 -11.88
N LYS A 43 -2.41 -23.10 -12.80
CA LYS A 43 -2.08 -23.77 -14.06
C LYS A 43 -1.47 -25.16 -13.79
N GLY A 44 -0.47 -25.24 -12.92
CA GLY A 44 0.17 -26.51 -12.56
C GLY A 44 -0.85 -27.54 -12.05
N ALA A 45 -1.78 -27.11 -11.19
CA ALA A 45 -2.83 -27.99 -10.67
C ALA A 45 -3.73 -28.55 -11.79
N ILE A 46 -4.10 -27.72 -12.78
CA ILE A 46 -4.91 -28.15 -13.93
C ILE A 46 -4.12 -29.07 -14.86
N ASP A 47 -2.86 -28.75 -15.15
CA ASP A 47 -2.00 -29.54 -16.03
C ASP A 47 -1.80 -30.96 -15.46
N HIS A 48 -1.61 -31.10 -14.14
CA HIS A 48 -1.52 -32.40 -13.47
C HIS A 48 -2.83 -33.19 -13.53
N LEU A 49 -3.98 -32.52 -13.44
CA LEU A 49 -5.30 -33.15 -13.56
C LEU A 49 -5.56 -33.69 -14.98
N ASN A 50 -5.07 -32.98 -16.01
CA ASN A 50 -5.23 -33.38 -17.41
C ASN A 50 -4.35 -34.58 -17.82
N VAL A 51 -3.16 -34.72 -17.23
CA VAL A 51 -2.28 -35.89 -17.48
C VAL A 51 -2.84 -37.15 -16.80
N LEU A 52 -3.48 -36.97 -15.64
CA LEU A 52 -4.13 -38.00 -14.82
C LEU A 52 -5.21 -38.79 -15.56
N THR A 53 -6.01 -38.12 -16.40
CA THR A 53 -7.05 -38.75 -17.23
C THR A 53 -6.48 -39.71 -18.28
N THR A 54 -5.16 -39.69 -18.54
CA THR A 54 -4.55 -40.44 -19.64
C THR A 54 -3.69 -41.64 -19.22
N ASN A 55 -2.90 -41.62 -18.13
CA ASN A 55 -1.85 -42.66 -17.95
C ASN A 55 -1.31 -42.98 -16.51
N SER A 56 -1.97 -42.69 -15.37
CA SER A 56 -1.31 -42.92 -14.04
C SER A 56 -2.22 -43.27 -12.84
N VAL A 57 -1.60 -43.92 -11.83
CA VAL A 57 -2.19 -44.41 -10.55
C VAL A 57 -2.95 -43.29 -9.81
N PRO A 58 -4.21 -43.49 -9.39
CA PRO A 58 -5.09 -42.44 -8.87
C PRO A 58 -4.58 -41.70 -7.62
N GLU A 59 -3.87 -42.40 -6.72
CA GLU A 59 -3.55 -41.87 -5.39
C GLU A 59 -2.45 -40.80 -5.40
N THR A 60 -1.33 -41.02 -6.09
CA THR A 60 -0.20 -40.08 -6.12
C THR A 60 -0.60 -38.73 -6.70
N ALA A 61 -1.49 -38.75 -7.68
CA ALA A 61 -1.84 -37.57 -8.44
C ALA A 61 -2.98 -36.76 -7.79
N LEU A 62 -3.87 -37.40 -7.04
CA LEU A 62 -4.76 -36.72 -6.09
C LEU A 62 -3.94 -35.97 -5.02
N THR A 63 -2.90 -36.58 -4.45
CA THR A 63 -2.04 -35.92 -3.46
C THR A 63 -1.35 -34.67 -4.03
N VAL A 64 -0.76 -34.75 -5.23
CA VAL A 64 -0.07 -33.62 -5.88
C VAL A 64 -1.04 -32.47 -6.21
N THR A 65 -2.20 -32.79 -6.77
CA THR A 65 -3.23 -31.78 -7.10
C THR A 65 -3.74 -31.09 -5.83
N THR A 66 -3.99 -31.86 -4.77
CA THR A 66 -4.49 -31.32 -3.49
C THR A 66 -3.43 -30.43 -2.83
N ALA A 67 -2.15 -30.83 -2.88
CA ALA A 67 -1.04 -30.02 -2.39
C ALA A 67 -0.87 -28.70 -3.18
N MET A 68 -1.02 -28.74 -4.53
CA MET A 68 -0.97 -27.52 -5.35
C MET A 68 -2.16 -26.58 -5.11
N LEU A 69 -3.37 -27.13 -4.91
CA LEU A 69 -4.55 -26.32 -4.55
C LEU A 69 -4.41 -25.66 -3.17
N LEU A 70 -3.87 -26.39 -2.19
CA LEU A 70 -3.52 -25.81 -0.89
C LEU A 70 -2.45 -24.72 -1.04
N GLY A 71 -1.41 -24.96 -1.84
CA GLY A 71 -0.38 -23.99 -2.16
C GLY A 71 -0.94 -22.72 -2.82
N TYR A 72 -1.88 -22.86 -3.76
CA TYR A 72 -2.63 -21.76 -4.35
C TYR A 72 -3.43 -20.98 -3.31
N GLY A 73 -4.14 -21.68 -2.42
CA GLY A 73 -4.91 -21.05 -1.33
C GLY A 73 -4.03 -20.23 -0.41
N ILE A 74 -2.89 -20.79 0.02
CA ILE A 74 -1.89 -20.10 0.85
C ILE A 74 -1.28 -18.91 0.10
N ALA A 75 -0.92 -19.07 -1.17
CA ALA A 75 -0.33 -18.00 -1.96
C ALA A 75 -1.30 -16.82 -2.13
N ARG A 76 -2.58 -17.11 -2.41
CA ARG A 76 -3.64 -16.10 -2.55
C ARG A 76 -3.93 -15.39 -1.22
N ALA A 77 -4.07 -16.16 -0.13
CA ALA A 77 -4.24 -15.60 1.20
C ALA A 77 -3.01 -14.77 1.62
N GLY A 78 -1.81 -15.25 1.32
CA GLY A 78 -0.54 -14.55 1.54
C GLY A 78 -0.49 -13.23 0.78
N ALA A 79 -0.83 -13.21 -0.51
CA ALA A 79 -0.87 -11.98 -1.30
C ALA A 79 -1.83 -10.93 -0.73
N ALA A 80 -3.03 -11.34 -0.30
CA ALA A 80 -3.98 -10.47 0.38
C ALA A 80 -3.43 -9.98 1.73
N GLY A 81 -2.84 -10.88 2.52
CA GLY A 81 -2.21 -10.55 3.81
C GLY A 81 -1.07 -9.54 3.66
N PHE A 82 -0.19 -9.70 2.67
CA PHE A 82 0.88 -8.75 2.39
C PHE A 82 0.35 -7.37 1.98
N ASN A 83 -0.74 -7.32 1.22
CA ASN A 83 -1.40 -6.07 0.87
C ASN A 83 -2.00 -5.35 2.09
N GLU A 84 -2.61 -6.09 3.01
CA GLU A 84 -3.15 -5.53 4.25
C GLU A 84 -2.04 -5.08 5.21
N LEU A 85 -1.01 -5.90 5.41
CA LEU A 85 0.18 -5.56 6.19
C LEU A 85 0.86 -4.29 5.66
N ARG A 86 1.01 -4.18 4.34
CA ARG A 86 1.54 -2.99 3.68
C ARG A 86 0.72 -1.75 4.04
N SER A 87 -0.61 -1.85 3.94
CA SER A 87 -1.55 -0.76 4.24
C SER A 87 -1.47 -0.37 5.72
N ALA A 88 -1.41 -1.33 6.63
CA ALA A 88 -1.27 -1.08 8.07
C ALA A 88 0.06 -0.41 8.43
N VAL A 89 1.18 -0.86 7.84
CA VAL A 89 2.50 -0.22 8.02
C VAL A 89 2.48 1.21 7.50
N PHE A 90 1.87 1.45 6.33
CA PHE A 90 1.79 2.78 5.76
C PHE A 90 0.88 3.72 6.54
N ALA A 91 -0.20 3.23 7.15
CA ALA A 91 -1.10 4.06 7.96
C ALA A 91 -0.34 4.84 9.05
N LYS A 92 0.67 4.22 9.67
CA LYS A 92 1.53 4.92 10.66
C LYS A 92 2.39 6.04 10.03
N VAL A 93 2.87 5.86 8.80
CA VAL A 93 3.64 6.88 8.06
C VAL A 93 2.75 8.04 7.63
N ALA A 94 1.57 7.72 7.12
CA ALA A 94 0.51 8.67 6.79
C ALA A 94 0.15 9.57 7.98
N GLN A 95 -0.15 8.96 9.14
CA GLN A 95 -0.52 9.69 10.35
C GLN A 95 0.61 10.57 10.88
N HIS A 96 1.87 10.12 10.80
CA HIS A 96 3.03 10.95 11.17
C HIS A 96 3.14 12.20 10.30
N SER A 97 2.95 12.04 8.98
CA SER A 97 3.00 13.14 8.01
C SER A 97 1.88 14.16 8.26
N ILE A 98 0.64 13.66 8.47
CA ILE A 98 -0.52 14.49 8.83
C ILE A 98 -0.21 15.29 10.11
N ARG A 99 0.31 14.65 11.15
CA ARG A 99 0.64 15.32 12.42
C ARG A 99 1.67 16.42 12.23
N LYS A 100 2.70 16.18 11.41
CA LYS A 100 3.75 17.17 11.12
C LYS A 100 3.21 18.37 10.35
N ILE A 101 2.38 18.14 9.33
CA ILE A 101 1.72 19.21 8.56
C ILE A 101 0.79 20.02 9.47
N ALA A 102 -0.08 19.34 10.23
CA ALA A 102 -1.02 19.98 11.14
C ALA A 102 -0.28 20.87 12.16
N LYS A 103 0.81 20.38 12.73
CA LYS A 103 1.65 21.16 13.66
C LYS A 103 2.24 22.40 12.99
N ASN A 104 2.82 22.26 11.79
CA ASN A 104 3.42 23.38 11.08
C ASN A 104 2.39 24.44 10.70
N VAL A 105 1.21 24.02 10.23
CA VAL A 105 0.11 24.93 9.91
C VAL A 105 -0.41 25.62 11.18
N PHE A 106 -0.56 24.88 12.29
CA PHE A 106 -0.97 25.45 13.57
C PHE A 106 -0.01 26.54 14.07
N LEU A 107 1.30 26.28 13.99
CA LEU A 107 2.33 27.26 14.34
C LEU A 107 2.34 28.47 13.40
N HIS A 108 2.10 28.26 12.12
CA HIS A 108 2.00 29.35 11.15
C HIS A 108 0.75 30.21 11.42
N LEU A 109 -0.39 29.59 11.73
CA LEU A 109 -1.60 30.32 12.09
C LEU A 109 -1.40 31.21 13.31
N HIS A 110 -0.68 30.75 14.34
CA HIS A 110 -0.40 31.57 15.53
C HIS A 110 0.52 32.77 15.27
N LYS A 111 1.20 32.81 14.11
CA LYS A 111 2.07 33.92 13.72
C LYS A 111 1.37 34.93 12.82
N LEU A 112 0.10 34.70 12.46
CA LEU A 112 -0.66 35.64 11.65
C LEU A 112 -1.19 36.80 12.50
N ASP A 113 -1.48 37.89 11.82
CA ASP A 113 -1.99 39.11 12.44
C ASP A 113 -3.41 38.94 13.00
N LEU A 114 -3.77 39.81 13.93
CA LEU A 114 -5.08 39.79 14.57
C LEU A 114 -6.23 40.04 13.57
N GLN A 115 -5.99 40.81 12.50
CA GLN A 115 -6.99 41.07 11.47
C GLN A 115 -7.33 39.79 10.69
N PHE A 116 -6.35 38.91 10.43
CA PHE A 116 -6.58 37.58 9.89
C PHE A 116 -7.45 36.72 10.83
N HIS A 117 -7.17 36.75 12.13
CA HIS A 117 -7.94 35.98 13.12
C HIS A 117 -9.38 36.49 13.30
N LEU A 118 -9.60 37.80 13.21
CA LEU A 118 -10.93 38.41 13.31
C LEU A 118 -11.74 38.29 12.01
N GLY A 119 -11.08 38.29 10.85
CA GLY A 119 -11.72 38.24 9.53
C GLY A 119 -12.11 36.84 9.03
N ARG A 120 -11.82 35.77 9.78
CA ARG A 120 -12.04 34.38 9.36
C ARG A 120 -12.77 33.57 10.43
N GLN A 121 -13.74 32.77 10.02
CA GLN A 121 -14.36 31.77 10.90
C GLN A 121 -13.35 30.66 11.25
N THR A 122 -12.97 30.59 12.53
CA THR A 122 -12.00 29.61 13.06
C THR A 122 -12.40 28.16 12.77
N GLY A 123 -13.69 27.83 12.89
CA GLY A 123 -14.23 26.50 12.56
C GLY A 123 -14.07 26.13 11.09
N ALA A 124 -14.31 27.07 10.17
CA ALA A 124 -14.14 26.84 8.74
C ALA A 124 -12.66 26.65 8.37
N LEU A 125 -11.77 27.41 9.01
CA LEU A 125 -10.33 27.31 8.82
C LEU A 125 -9.79 25.95 9.28
N SER A 126 -10.15 25.52 10.49
CA SER A 126 -9.76 24.23 11.06
C SER A 126 -10.24 23.06 10.18
N LYS A 127 -11.51 23.12 9.72
CA LYS A 127 -12.10 22.11 8.85
C LYS A 127 -11.43 22.05 7.47
N THR A 128 -11.00 23.19 6.94
CA THR A 128 -10.28 23.26 5.66
C THR A 128 -8.89 22.64 5.77
N ILE A 129 -8.17 22.89 6.87
CA ILE A 129 -6.84 22.34 7.12
C ILE A 129 -6.90 20.82 7.31
N ASP A 130 -7.87 20.35 8.08
CA ASP A 130 -8.05 18.92 8.33
C ASP A 130 -8.43 18.17 7.04
N ARG A 131 -9.34 18.72 6.22
CA ARG A 131 -9.65 18.17 4.89
C ARG A 131 -8.45 18.21 3.94
N GLY A 132 -7.72 19.32 3.91
CA GLY A 132 -6.53 19.48 3.05
C GLY A 132 -5.42 18.50 3.41
N SER A 133 -5.14 18.33 4.70
CA SER A 133 -4.14 17.37 5.20
C SER A 133 -4.53 15.93 4.87
N ARG A 134 -5.80 15.56 5.07
CA ARG A 134 -6.33 14.24 4.69
C ARG A 134 -6.27 14.01 3.17
N GLY A 135 -6.60 15.03 2.36
CA GLY A 135 -6.53 14.95 0.90
C GLY A 135 -5.10 14.78 0.38
N ILE A 136 -4.14 15.55 0.92
CA ILE A 136 -2.72 15.40 0.59
C ILE A 136 -2.25 13.97 0.86
N ASN A 137 -2.57 13.44 2.04
CA ASN A 137 -2.18 12.09 2.40
C ASN A 137 -2.86 11.01 1.54
N PHE A 138 -4.13 11.20 1.18
CA PHE A 138 -4.84 10.29 0.29
C PHE A 138 -4.20 10.23 -1.11
N VAL A 139 -3.96 11.39 -1.72
CA VAL A 139 -3.33 11.48 -3.05
C VAL A 139 -1.94 10.85 -3.02
N LEU A 140 -1.19 11.11 -1.96
CA LEU A 140 0.13 10.55 -1.75
C LEU A 140 0.12 9.02 -1.68
N ALA A 141 -0.77 8.47 -0.86
CA ALA A 141 -0.96 7.04 -0.72
C ALA A 141 -1.38 6.40 -2.05
N ALA A 142 -2.36 7.02 -2.73
CA ALA A 142 -2.85 6.54 -4.02
C ALA A 142 -1.74 6.51 -5.07
N MET A 143 -0.91 7.56 -5.14
CA MET A 143 0.22 7.62 -6.08
C MET A 143 1.24 6.51 -5.83
N VAL A 144 1.67 6.32 -4.57
CA VAL A 144 2.74 5.36 -4.23
C VAL A 144 2.28 3.91 -4.28
N PHE A 145 1.02 3.63 -3.95
CA PHE A 145 0.54 2.24 -3.77
C PHE A 145 -0.39 1.73 -4.85
N ASN A 146 -1.05 2.61 -5.58
CA ASN A 146 -1.93 2.20 -6.67
C ASN A 146 -1.30 2.62 -8.00
N VAL A 147 -1.01 3.91 -8.19
CA VAL A 147 -0.56 4.41 -9.51
C VAL A 147 0.81 3.84 -9.91
N VAL A 148 1.83 3.96 -9.05
CA VAL A 148 3.18 3.44 -9.36
C VAL A 148 3.18 1.92 -9.56
N PRO A 149 2.57 1.10 -8.67
CA PRO A 149 2.60 -0.34 -8.84
C PRO A 149 1.78 -0.82 -10.03
N THR A 150 0.62 -0.19 -10.29
CA THR A 150 -0.18 -0.52 -11.48
C THR A 150 0.53 -0.11 -12.77
N ALA A 151 1.22 1.04 -12.80
CA ALA A 151 2.03 1.41 -13.96
C ALA A 151 3.18 0.43 -14.20
N PHE A 152 3.80 -0.10 -13.14
CA PHE A 152 4.81 -1.14 -13.24
C PHE A 152 4.22 -2.47 -13.75
N GLU A 153 3.03 -2.86 -13.30
CA GLU A 153 2.33 -4.05 -13.80
C GLU A 153 1.94 -3.95 -15.27
N LEU A 154 1.54 -2.77 -15.74
CA LEU A 154 1.16 -2.56 -17.13
C LEU A 154 2.36 -2.48 -18.08
N GLY A 155 3.54 -2.14 -17.55
CA GLY A 155 4.78 -2.06 -18.32
C GLY A 155 5.57 -3.36 -18.40
N LEU A 156 5.20 -4.37 -17.61
CA LEU A 156 5.77 -5.72 -17.61
C LEU A 156 4.93 -6.65 -18.49
#